data_AF-A0A534RPP0-F1
#
_entry.id   AF-A0A534RPP0-F1
#
_cell.length_a   1.000
_cell.length_b   1.000
_cell.length_c   1.000
_cell.angle_alpha   90.00
_cell.angle_beta   90.00
_cell.angle_gamma   90.00
#
_symmetry.space_group_name_H-M   'P 1'
#
loop_
_entity.id
_entity.type
_entity.pdbx_description
1 polymer ?
#
loop_
_entity_poly.entity_id
_entity_poly.type
_entity_poly.pdbx_seq_one_letter_code
_entity_poly.pdbx_strand_id
1 'polypeptide(L)'
;LFVPGVADRATIERLVREIDGPLNVLAGAGTAPVAELATLGVRRVSQGSGPARAALATARRVVHELRTRGTYAGYTADAISYAEANRLFERGGSR
;
A
#
# COMPACT_ATOMS: atom_id res chain seq x y z
N LEU A 1 1.43 18.00 -9.66
CA LEU A 1 0.10 18.08 -9.02
C LEU A 1 -0.29 16.75 -8.38
N PHE A 2 -1.07 16.74 -7.29
CA PHE A 2 -1.63 15.53 -6.69
C PHE A 2 -3.15 15.53 -6.84
N VAL A 3 -3.71 14.47 -7.45
CA VAL A 3 -5.15 14.31 -7.66
C VAL A 3 -5.61 12.99 -7.01
N PRO A 4 -6.16 13.01 -5.80
CA PRO A 4 -6.69 11.80 -5.16
C PRO A 4 -8.04 11.38 -5.75
N GLY A 5 -8.33 10.07 -5.74
CA GLY A 5 -9.65 9.53 -6.13
C GLY A 5 -9.86 9.25 -7.62
N VAL A 6 -8.85 9.49 -8.46
CA VAL A 6 -8.88 9.16 -9.88
C VAL A 6 -8.24 7.79 -10.09
N ALA A 7 -8.97 6.87 -10.72
CA ALA A 7 -8.50 5.51 -10.99
C ALA A 7 -8.70 5.06 -12.45
N ASP A 8 -9.63 5.68 -13.18
CA ASP A 8 -9.88 5.32 -14.56
C ASP A 8 -8.82 5.90 -15.51
N ARG A 9 -8.46 5.08 -16.51
CA ARG A 9 -7.39 5.38 -17.45
C ARG A 9 -7.62 6.66 -18.24
N ALA A 10 -8.84 6.86 -18.77
CA ALA A 10 -9.15 8.01 -19.62
C ALA A 10 -8.99 9.34 -18.89
N THR A 11 -9.42 9.41 -17.62
CA THR A 11 -9.22 10.60 -16.78
C THR A 11 -7.74 10.81 -16.47
N ILE A 12 -6.98 9.75 -16.17
CA ILE A 12 -5.54 9.86 -15.91
C ILE A 12 -4.80 10.37 -17.16
N GLU A 13 -5.07 9.83 -18.34
CA GLU A 13 -4.46 10.26 -19.61
C GLU A 13 -4.76 11.73 -19.91
N ARG A 14 -6.00 12.17 -19.67
CA ARG A 14 -6.36 13.59 -19.80
C ARG A 14 -5.59 14.44 -18.80
N LEU A 15 -5.54 14.05 -17.53
CA LEU A 15 -4.80 14.81 -16.51
C LEU A 15 -3.32 14.93 -16.85
N VAL A 16 -2.67 13.86 -17.32
CA VAL A 16 -1.27 13.90 -17.73
C VAL A 16 -1.06 14.87 -18.90
N ARG A 17 -1.96 14.88 -19.88
CA ARG A 17 -1.85 15.76 -21.04
C ARG A 17 -2.05 17.24 -20.70
N GLU A 18 -3.03 17.55 -19.85
CA GLU A 18 -3.44 18.94 -19.59
C GLU A 18 -2.67 19.59 -18.43
N ILE A 19 -2.03 18.82 -17.56
CA ILE A 19 -1.24 19.35 -16.44
C ILE A 19 0.21 19.52 -16.87
N ASP A 20 0.68 20.76 -16.90
CA ASP A 20 2.09 21.07 -17.06
C ASP A 20 2.87 20.78 -15.76
N GLY A 21 3.25 19.52 -15.56
CA GLY A 21 4.08 19.07 -14.44
C GLY A 21 3.81 17.64 -13.96
N PRO A 22 4.59 17.14 -12.97
CA PRO A 22 4.51 15.75 -12.54
C PRO A 22 3.18 15.43 -11.85
N LEU A 23 2.43 14.45 -12.37
CA LEU A 23 1.20 13.97 -11.77
C LEU A 23 1.47 12.89 -10.70
N ASN A 24 0.86 13.08 -9.53
CA ASN A 24 0.76 12.08 -8.47
C ASN A 24 -0.68 11.56 -8.38
N VAL A 25 -0.85 10.25 -8.33
CA VAL A 25 -2.15 9.58 -8.13
C VAL A 25 -2.15 8.83 -6.80
N LEU A 26 -3.29 8.79 -6.11
CA LEU A 26 -3.49 7.95 -4.93
C LEU A 26 -4.04 6.59 -5.37
N ALA A 27 -3.28 5.52 -5.19
CA ALA A 27 -3.74 4.18 -5.51
C ALA A 27 -4.82 3.70 -4.53
N GLY A 28 -5.79 2.98 -5.07
CA GLY A 28 -6.87 2.34 -4.35
C GLY A 28 -7.45 1.16 -5.13
N ALA A 29 -8.60 0.67 -4.70
CA ALA A 29 -9.32 -0.37 -5.45
C ALA A 29 -9.66 0.13 -6.86
N GLY A 30 -9.35 -0.67 -7.88
CA GLY A 30 -9.61 -0.33 -9.28
C GLY A 30 -8.55 0.56 -9.94
N THR A 31 -7.52 1.02 -9.22
CA THR A 31 -6.39 1.72 -9.84
C THR A 31 -5.52 0.73 -10.63
N ALA A 32 -5.11 1.12 -11.84
CA ALA A 32 -4.24 0.32 -12.69
C ALA A 32 -2.86 0.03 -12.04
N PRO A 33 -2.15 -1.04 -12.46
CA PRO A 33 -0.81 -1.35 -11.95
C PRO A 33 0.17 -0.19 -12.14
N VAL A 34 1.15 -0.07 -11.24
CA VAL A 34 2.15 1.02 -11.28
C VAL A 34 2.87 1.11 -12.63
N ALA A 35 3.22 -0.03 -13.23
CA ALA A 35 3.85 -0.07 -14.53
C ALA A 35 2.97 0.57 -15.63
N GLU A 36 1.67 0.28 -15.62
CA GLU A 36 0.73 0.87 -16.58
C GLU A 36 0.59 2.38 -16.33
N LEU A 37 0.41 2.81 -15.07
CA LEU A 37 0.34 4.24 -14.73
C LEU A 37 1.60 5.00 -15.18
N ALA A 38 2.77 4.39 -15.07
CA ALA A 38 4.02 4.96 -15.56
C ALA A 38 4.00 5.15 -17.09
N THR A 39 3.46 4.19 -17.86
CA THR A 39 3.28 4.35 -19.32
C THR A 39 2.31 5.46 -19.68
N LEU A 40 1.32 5.75 -18.82
CA LEU A 40 0.39 6.88 -19.01
C LEU A 40 1.01 8.23 -18.67
N GLY A 41 2.23 8.27 -18.09
CA GLY A 41 2.95 9.49 -17.71
C GLY A 41 2.77 9.93 -16.25
N VAL A 42 2.12 9.11 -15.41
CA VAL A 42 2.10 9.33 -13.95
C VAL A 42 3.51 9.26 -13.39
N ARG A 43 3.90 10.25 -12.58
CA ARG A 43 5.28 10.35 -12.02
C ARG A 43 5.38 9.88 -10.58
N ARG A 44 4.27 9.81 -9.86
CA ARG A 44 4.23 9.28 -8.49
C ARG A 44 2.91 8.56 -8.23
N VAL A 45 3.01 7.44 -7.52
CA VAL A 45 1.84 6.70 -7.03
C VAL A 45 1.92 6.66 -5.51
N SER A 46 1.04 7.41 -4.86
CA SER A 46 0.93 7.44 -3.40
C SER A 46 -0.01 6.34 -2.93
N GLN A 47 0.19 5.85 -1.70
CA GLN A 47 -0.65 4.80 -1.08
C GLN A 47 -1.54 5.33 0.06
N GLY A 48 -1.36 6.60 0.44
CA GLY A 48 -2.07 7.22 1.56
C GLY A 48 -1.99 6.38 2.83
N SER A 49 -3.12 6.24 3.52
CA SER A 49 -3.24 5.39 4.72
C SER A 49 -3.44 3.90 4.42
N GLY A 50 -3.41 3.48 3.15
CA GLY A 50 -3.69 2.11 2.72
C GLY A 50 -2.90 1.05 3.49
N PRO A 51 -1.55 1.11 3.51
CA PRO A 51 -0.73 0.13 4.22
C PRO A 51 -1.02 0.07 5.73
N ALA A 52 -1.17 1.23 6.38
CA ALA A 52 -1.49 1.28 7.81
C ALA A 52 -2.87 0.66 8.12
N ARG A 53 -3.88 0.95 7.30
CA ARG A 53 -5.23 0.35 7.44
C ARG A 53 -5.21 -1.16 7.17
N ALA A 54 -4.36 -1.63 6.26
CA ALA A 54 -4.18 -3.06 6.00
C ALA A 54 -3.58 -3.78 7.23
N ALA A 55 -2.56 -3.19 7.87
CA ALA A 55 -2.01 -3.70 9.12
C ALA A 55 -3.06 -3.75 10.25
N LEU A 56 -3.86 -2.68 10.40
CA LEU A 56 -4.96 -2.65 11.37
C LEU A 56 -6.04 -3.69 11.08
N ALA A 57 -6.32 -4.00 9.81
CA ALA A 57 -7.25 -5.06 9.45
C ALA A 57 -6.74 -6.45 9.89
N THR A 58 -5.44 -6.72 9.77
CA THR A 58 -4.81 -7.93 10.31
C THR A 58 -4.92 -7.98 11.83
N ALA A 59 -4.53 -6.92 12.53
CA ALA A 59 -4.66 -6.84 13.99
C ALA A 59 -6.10 -7.07 14.45
N ARG A 60 -7.08 -6.49 13.75
CA ARG A 60 -8.51 -6.70 14.05
C ARG A 60 -8.93 -8.18 13.90
N ARG A 61 -8.44 -8.89 12.88
CA ARG A 61 -8.72 -10.33 12.71
C ARG A 61 -8.16 -11.16 13.86
N VAL A 62 -6.92 -10.89 14.26
CA VAL A 62 -6.25 -11.55 15.39
C VAL A 62 -7.04 -11.35 16.68
N VAL A 63 -7.37 -10.10 17.01
CA VAL A 63 -8.15 -9.78 18.22
C VAL A 63 -9.52 -10.46 18.19
N HIS A 64 -10.18 -10.48 17.03
CA HIS A 64 -11.47 -11.12 16.89
C HIS A 64 -11.39 -12.64 17.14
N GLU A 65 -10.39 -13.33 16.59
CA GLU A 65 -10.18 -14.76 16.83
C GLU A 65 -9.90 -15.05 18.32
N LEU A 66 -8.96 -14.32 18.92
CA LEU A 66 -8.63 -14.46 20.34
C LEU A 66 -9.87 -14.29 21.22
N ARG A 67 -10.69 -13.28 20.93
CA ARG A 67 -11.90 -12.98 21.70
C ARG A 67 -13.01 -14.01 21.52
N THR A 68 -13.19 -14.53 20.31
CA THR A 68 -14.36 -15.36 19.98
C THR A 68 -14.10 -16.87 20.04
N ARG A 69 -12.86 -17.29 19.75
CA ARG A 69 -12.46 -18.70 19.67
C ARG A 69 -11.35 -19.06 20.64
N GLY A 70 -10.57 -18.09 21.12
CA GLY A 70 -9.42 -18.35 21.99
C GLY A 70 -8.26 -19.07 21.29
N THR A 71 -8.21 -19.02 19.96
CA THR A 71 -7.17 -19.65 19.14
C THR A 71 -6.17 -18.62 18.63
N TYR A 72 -5.01 -19.09 18.14
CA TYR A 72 -3.86 -18.25 17.81
C TYR A 72 -3.50 -18.24 16.31
N ALA A 73 -4.24 -18.97 15.48
CA ALA A 73 -3.86 -19.27 14.11
C ALA A 73 -3.73 -18.01 13.25
N GLY A 74 -4.57 -16.99 13.49
CA GLY A 74 -4.63 -15.74 12.73
C GLY A 74 -3.39 -14.85 12.85
N TYR A 75 -2.46 -15.15 13.76
CA TYR A 75 -1.12 -14.56 13.72
C TYR A 75 0.00 -15.61 13.63
N THR A 76 -0.16 -16.81 14.18
CA THR A 76 0.94 -17.80 14.16
C THR A 76 1.21 -18.38 12.77
N ALA A 77 0.28 -18.28 11.82
CA ALA A 77 0.46 -18.78 10.45
C ALA A 77 1.43 -17.92 9.62
N ASP A 78 1.36 -16.59 9.77
CA ASP A 78 2.03 -15.63 8.87
C ASP A 78 2.90 -14.59 9.61
N ALA A 79 3.05 -14.70 10.94
CA ALA A 79 3.90 -13.79 11.68
C ALA A 79 5.35 -13.95 11.26
N ILE A 80 6.00 -12.81 10.93
CA ILE A 80 7.45 -12.76 10.81
C ILE A 80 8.08 -13.23 12.12
N SER A 81 9.16 -14.00 12.03
CA SER A 81 9.90 -14.44 13.20
C SER A 81 10.50 -13.26 13.96
N TYR A 82 10.78 -13.44 15.25
CA TYR A 82 11.50 -12.43 16.04
C TYR A 82 12.82 -12.01 15.39
N ALA A 83 13.56 -12.97 14.81
CA ALA A 83 14.81 -12.68 14.12
C ALA A 83 14.60 -11.80 12.87
N GLU A 84 13.54 -12.05 12.09
CA GLU A 84 13.19 -11.21 10.93
C GLU A 84 12.73 -9.81 11.37
N ALA A 85 11.90 -9.73 12.42
CA ALA A 85 11.45 -8.46 12.96
C ALA A 85 12.62 -7.60 13.46
N ASN A 86 13.58 -8.19 14.17
CA ASN A 86 14.77 -7.47 14.66
C ASN A 86 15.65 -6.99 13.49
N ARG A 87 15.83 -7.81 12.46
CA ARG A 87 16.57 -7.45 11.24
C ARG A 87 16.02 -6.21 10.52
N LEU A 88 14.73 -5.88 10.69
CA LEU A 88 14.16 -4.64 10.13
C LEU A 88 14.71 -3.36 10.79
N PHE A 89 15.23 -3.46 12.02
CA PHE A 89 15.80 -2.35 12.79
C PHE A 89 17.33 -2.35 12.83
N GLU A 90 17.95 -3.45 12.44
CA GLU A 90 19.39 -3.52 12.22
C GLU A 90 19.73 -2.63 11.02
N ARG A 91 20.53 -1.58 11.24
CA ARG A 91 21.04 -0.76 10.13
C ARG A 91 21.81 -1.68 9.19
N GLY A 92 21.48 -1.63 7.89
CA GLY A 92 22.17 -2.39 6.84
C GLY A 92 23.69 -2.37 7.06
N GLY A 93 24.25 -3.56 7.29
CA GLY A 93 25.69 -3.74 7.48
C GLY A 93 26.44 -3.31 6.23
N SER A 94 27.30 -2.30 6.42
CA SER A 94 28.32 -1.74 5.53
C SER A 94 27.88 -0.94 4.29
N ARG A 95 28.27 0.34 4.37
CA ARG A 95 29.07 1.10 3.39
C ARG A 95 29.36 0.43 2.05
#